data_AF-A0A3M7M2Z7-F1
#
_entry.id   AF-A0A3M7M2Z7-F1
#
_cell.length_a   1.000
_cell.length_b   1.000
_cell.length_c   1.000
_cell.angle_alpha   90.00
_cell.angle_beta   90.00
_cell.angle_gamma   90.00
#
_symmetry.space_group_name_H-M   'P 1'
#
loop_
_entity.id
_entity.type
_entity.pdbx_description
1 polymer ?
#
loop_
_entity_poly.entity_id
_entity_poly.type
_entity_poly.pdbx_seq_one_letter_code
_entity_poly.pdbx_strand_id
1 'polypeptide(L)'
;MVEHNMTMAKLLSKLRYKSRSTKKRYDLLESPTKEVTTPEVDLHMGGIINFFSTMSQTEILEYCLGFDKQGAPKLAEHIILVALKYRTLDDEPYPLLEVGLHFIHRCDAKNELDNPGPHSLNILRQISYRHMIMEDNAHHANRLPDPREIEINHFGATRFVSVGDAKDILEQIFRTPPAIYSPTGRKSYLACPCPIVMLNYDTPQWPALEKAFEIDPFIAYNIVATINTKCIACEPGNPWSSDTITLSKLTQELKIEYPAQQSASDQAAYAIIDAIQLVMRPKVPLAIESIRSVYVESIATAG
;
A
#
# COMPACT_ATOMS: atom_id res chain seq x y z
N MET A 1 9.33 25.67 49.17
CA MET A 1 8.42 24.55 48.87
C MET A 1 7.48 25.06 47.80
N VAL A 2 7.75 24.65 46.56
CA VAL A 2 7.18 25.22 45.33
C VAL A 2 6.04 24.34 44.87
N GLU A 3 4.86 24.94 44.72
CA GLU A 3 3.70 24.34 44.09
C GLU A 3 3.95 24.14 42.59
N HIS A 4 3.85 22.89 42.14
CA HIS A 4 3.80 22.53 40.72
C HIS A 4 2.67 21.51 40.51
N ASN A 5 1.46 22.04 40.31
CA ASN A 5 0.33 21.32 39.77
C ASN A 5 -0.30 22.20 38.68
N MET A 6 0.36 22.28 37.53
CA MET A 6 -0.24 22.82 36.31
C MET A 6 -0.70 21.67 35.41
N THR A 7 -2.00 21.44 35.51
CA THR A 7 -2.91 20.64 34.69
C THR A 7 -2.54 20.51 33.20
N MET A 8 -2.33 19.26 32.78
CA MET A 8 -2.15 18.80 31.40
C MET A 8 -3.37 19.07 30.47
N ALA A 9 -4.49 19.54 31.02
CA ALA A 9 -5.74 19.81 30.32
C ALA A 9 -5.72 21.06 29.40
N LYS A 10 -4.68 21.91 29.47
CA LYS A 10 -4.54 23.10 28.60
C LYS A 10 -3.68 22.88 27.35
N LEU A 11 -3.04 21.72 27.19
CA LEU A 11 -2.22 21.43 25.99
C LEU A 11 -3.03 20.81 24.84
N LEU A 12 -4.19 20.21 25.12
CA LEU A 12 -5.00 19.52 24.10
C LEU A 12 -6.00 20.43 23.37
N SER A 13 -6.16 21.70 23.77
CA SER A 13 -7.16 22.61 23.17
C SER A 13 -6.64 23.49 22.02
N LYS A 14 -5.40 23.30 21.55
CA LYS A 14 -4.78 24.16 20.51
C LYS A 14 -4.49 23.49 19.17
N LEU A 15 -4.87 22.22 18.97
CA LEU A 15 -4.80 21.55 17.66
C LEU A 15 -6.18 21.51 16.97
N ARG A 16 -6.85 22.66 16.84
CA ARG A 16 -7.91 22.82 15.84
C ARG A 16 -7.27 23.14 14.50
N TYR A 17 -7.02 22.11 13.70
CA TYR A 17 -6.64 22.26 12.31
C TYR A 17 -7.81 22.95 11.57
N LYS A 18 -7.61 24.21 11.16
CA LYS A 18 -8.51 24.88 10.23
C LYS A 18 -8.43 24.13 8.90
N SER A 19 -9.40 23.26 8.63
CA SER A 19 -9.66 22.75 7.29
C SER A 19 -9.93 23.94 6.37
N ARG A 20 -8.93 24.31 5.56
CA ARG A 20 -9.11 25.28 4.47
C ARG A 20 -9.91 24.57 3.38
N SER A 21 -11.23 24.70 3.46
CA SER A 21 -12.13 24.45 2.33
C SER A 21 -11.72 25.36 1.18
N THR A 22 -11.00 24.80 0.20
CA THR A 22 -10.74 25.46 -1.09
C THR A 22 -11.88 25.08 -2.02
N LYS A 23 -13.03 25.76 -1.87
CA LYS A 23 -14.08 25.77 -2.89
C LYS A 23 -13.52 26.48 -4.13
N LYS A 24 -12.87 25.73 -5.02
CA LYS A 24 -12.53 26.22 -6.36
C LYS A 24 -13.81 26.29 -7.19
N ARG A 25 -14.10 27.51 -7.65
CA ARG A 25 -15.12 27.84 -8.63
C ARG A 25 -14.75 27.11 -9.93
N TYR A 26 -15.62 26.22 -10.41
CA TYR A 26 -15.49 25.65 -11.74
C TYR A 26 -16.03 26.69 -12.73
N ASP A 27 -15.13 27.38 -13.42
CA ASP A 27 -15.50 28.21 -14.55
C ASP A 27 -15.93 27.32 -15.72
N LEU A 28 -17.03 27.72 -16.35
CA LEU A 28 -17.70 27.05 -17.47
C LEU A 28 -16.74 26.86 -18.65
N LEU A 29 -16.49 25.61 -19.02
CA LEU A 29 -15.69 25.23 -20.19
C LEU A 29 -16.47 25.51 -21.48
N GLU A 30 -15.80 26.16 -22.42
CA GLU A 30 -16.21 26.33 -23.81
C GLU A 30 -16.33 24.98 -24.54
N SER A 31 -17.21 24.96 -25.55
CA SER A 31 -17.67 23.82 -26.34
C SER A 31 -16.57 23.05 -27.10
N PRO A 32 -16.69 21.72 -27.28
CA PRO A 32 -15.62 20.89 -27.83
C PRO A 32 -15.54 20.94 -29.35
N THR A 33 -14.32 21.18 -29.83
CA THR A 33 -13.89 21.08 -31.23
C THR A 33 -13.57 19.62 -31.57
N LYS A 34 -14.16 19.12 -32.67
CA LYS A 34 -13.85 17.90 -33.46
C LYS A 34 -13.37 16.67 -32.69
N GLU A 35 -14.28 15.69 -32.58
CA GLU A 35 -14.03 14.31 -32.15
C GLU A 35 -12.91 13.66 -32.98
N VAL A 36 -11.76 13.49 -32.35
CA VAL A 36 -10.79 12.47 -32.74
C VAL A 36 -11.38 11.15 -32.25
N THR A 37 -11.72 10.24 -33.14
CA THR A 37 -12.13 8.87 -32.80
C THR A 37 -10.97 8.18 -32.09
N THR A 38 -10.97 8.27 -30.76
CA THR A 38 -10.05 7.53 -29.90
C THR A 38 -10.32 6.04 -30.07
N PRO A 39 -9.29 5.19 -30.22
CA PRO A 39 -9.46 3.75 -30.27
C PRO A 39 -10.25 3.31 -29.04
N GLU A 40 -11.31 2.54 -29.26
CA GLU A 40 -12.18 1.99 -28.21
C GLU A 40 -11.30 1.21 -27.24
N VAL A 41 -11.02 1.81 -26.07
CA VAL A 41 -10.28 1.14 -25.01
C VAL A 41 -11.30 0.23 -24.34
N ASP A 42 -11.07 -1.07 -24.37
CA ASP A 42 -11.85 -2.00 -23.55
C ASP A 42 -11.60 -1.67 -22.08
N LEU A 43 -12.60 -1.02 -21.45
CA LEU A 43 -12.58 -0.58 -20.06
C LEU A 43 -13.22 -1.60 -19.12
N HIS A 44 -13.48 -2.83 -19.58
CA HIS A 44 -14.13 -3.84 -18.75
C HIS A 44 -13.12 -4.56 -17.83
N MET A 45 -13.37 -4.50 -16.51
CA MET A 45 -12.58 -5.21 -15.50
C MET A 45 -12.50 -6.73 -15.72
N GLY A 46 -13.51 -7.32 -16.36
CA GLY A 46 -13.54 -8.76 -16.67
C GLY A 46 -12.35 -9.22 -17.52
N GLY A 47 -11.87 -8.40 -18.46
CA GLY A 47 -10.68 -8.72 -19.25
C GLY A 47 -9.41 -8.80 -18.41
N ILE A 48 -9.28 -7.93 -17.39
CA ILE A 48 -8.13 -7.87 -16.49
C ILE A 48 -8.15 -9.04 -15.49
N ILE A 49 -9.33 -9.37 -14.95
CA ILE A 49 -9.49 -10.52 -14.06
C ILE A 49 -9.09 -11.81 -14.79
N ASN A 50 -9.58 -12.00 -16.02
CA ASN A 50 -9.21 -13.16 -16.83
C ASN A 50 -7.70 -13.18 -17.11
N PHE A 51 -7.10 -12.03 -17.42
CA PHE A 51 -5.67 -11.91 -17.64
C PHE A 51 -4.83 -12.35 -16.43
N PHE A 52 -5.20 -11.98 -15.20
CA PHE A 52 -4.47 -12.40 -14.00
C PHE A 52 -4.78 -13.83 -13.56
N SER A 53 -5.95 -14.36 -13.89
CA SER A 53 -6.34 -15.72 -13.51
C SER A 53 -5.41 -16.82 -14.07
N THR A 54 -4.64 -16.50 -15.12
CA THR A 54 -3.71 -17.43 -15.76
C THR A 54 -2.27 -17.32 -15.26
N MET A 55 -1.98 -16.45 -14.30
CA MET A 55 -0.63 -16.11 -13.83
C MET A 55 -0.34 -16.66 -12.44
N SER A 56 0.94 -16.93 -12.14
CA SER A 56 1.39 -17.15 -10.77
C SER A 56 1.36 -15.83 -9.97
N GLN A 57 1.43 -15.90 -8.64
CA GLN A 57 1.45 -14.69 -7.83
C GLN A 57 2.76 -13.90 -8.00
N THR A 58 3.88 -14.60 -8.24
CA THR A 58 5.14 -13.97 -8.65
C THR A 58 4.95 -13.20 -9.95
N GLU A 59 4.32 -13.79 -10.97
CA GLU A 59 4.10 -13.13 -12.26
C GLU A 59 3.14 -11.92 -12.16
N ILE A 60 2.10 -12.04 -11.33
CA ILE A 60 1.20 -10.91 -11.03
C ILE A 60 1.98 -9.77 -10.37
N LEU A 61 2.83 -10.08 -9.38
CA LEU A 61 3.64 -9.07 -8.70
C LEU A 61 4.69 -8.46 -9.65
N GLU A 62 5.36 -9.26 -10.48
CA GLU A 62 6.21 -8.73 -11.56
C GLU A 62 5.45 -7.74 -12.43
N TYR A 63 4.24 -8.10 -12.89
CA TYR A 63 3.47 -7.18 -13.70
C TYR A 63 3.15 -5.88 -12.95
N CYS A 64 2.78 -5.97 -11.66
CA CYS A 64 2.56 -4.80 -10.80
C CYS A 64 3.81 -3.92 -10.62
N LEU A 65 5.02 -4.51 -10.68
CA LEU A 65 6.29 -3.79 -10.59
C LEU A 65 6.77 -3.23 -11.94
N GLY A 66 5.97 -3.37 -13.01
CA GLY A 66 6.23 -2.76 -14.30
C GLY A 66 6.80 -3.68 -15.36
N PHE A 67 7.02 -4.96 -15.05
CA PHE A 67 7.44 -5.94 -16.06
C PHE A 67 6.30 -6.18 -17.05
N ASP A 68 6.56 -6.01 -18.34
CA ASP A 68 5.55 -6.19 -19.37
C ASP A 68 5.23 -7.68 -19.58
N LYS A 69 3.95 -7.98 -19.81
CA LYS A 69 3.45 -9.33 -20.08
C LYS A 69 2.62 -9.29 -21.36
N GLN A 70 2.78 -10.31 -22.21
CA GLN A 70 2.09 -10.37 -23.49
C GLN A 70 0.57 -10.46 -23.30
N GLY A 71 -0.18 -9.70 -24.10
CA GLY A 71 -1.64 -9.73 -24.06
C GLY A 71 -2.27 -8.96 -22.90
N ALA A 72 -1.49 -8.17 -22.14
CA ALA A 72 -2.01 -7.33 -21.07
C ALA A 72 -3.07 -6.33 -21.62
N PRO A 73 -4.29 -6.30 -21.03
CA PRO A 73 -5.27 -5.27 -21.37
C PRO A 73 -4.71 -3.87 -21.09
N LYS A 74 -5.02 -2.89 -21.95
CA LYS A 74 -4.51 -1.51 -21.79
C LYS A 74 -4.80 -0.92 -20.41
N LEU A 75 -5.97 -1.21 -19.83
CA LEU A 75 -6.34 -0.70 -18.52
C LEU A 75 -5.47 -1.31 -17.39
N ALA A 76 -4.87 -2.49 -17.58
CA ALA A 76 -3.97 -3.12 -16.62
C ALA A 76 -2.66 -2.32 -16.43
N GLU A 77 -2.29 -1.45 -17.38
CA GLU A 77 -1.13 -0.56 -17.24
C GLU A 77 -1.25 0.42 -16.07
N HIS A 78 -2.48 0.64 -15.57
CA HIS A 78 -2.80 1.57 -14.49
C HIS A 78 -3.01 0.89 -13.13
N ILE A 79 -2.58 -0.36 -12.98
CA ILE A 79 -2.77 -1.11 -11.74
C ILE A 79 -2.12 -0.43 -10.54
N ILE A 80 -2.81 -0.57 -9.42
CA ILE A 80 -2.30 -0.24 -8.09
C ILE A 80 -2.10 -1.55 -7.34
N LEU A 81 -0.88 -1.79 -6.88
CA LEU A 81 -0.60 -2.82 -5.89
C LEU A 81 -0.86 -2.22 -4.51
N VAL A 82 -1.73 -2.84 -3.74
CA VAL A 82 -2.09 -2.38 -2.40
C VAL A 82 -1.71 -3.47 -1.40
N ALA A 83 -1.00 -3.11 -0.34
CA ALA A 83 -0.76 -3.97 0.82
C ALA A 83 -1.57 -3.44 2.00
N LEU A 84 -2.25 -4.35 2.68
CA LEU A 84 -3.21 -4.02 3.71
C LEU A 84 -2.98 -4.90 4.94
N LYS A 85 -3.10 -4.32 6.13
CA LYS A 85 -3.24 -5.04 7.39
C LYS A 85 -4.14 -4.24 8.31
N TYR A 86 -4.93 -4.93 9.11
CA TYR A 86 -5.70 -4.29 10.16
C TYR A 86 -5.44 -4.96 11.50
N ARG A 87 -5.81 -4.28 12.59
CA ARG A 87 -5.80 -4.84 13.94
C ARG A 87 -7.15 -4.64 14.60
N THR A 88 -7.67 -5.71 15.17
CA THR A 88 -8.84 -5.70 16.07
C THR A 88 -8.41 -6.20 17.45
N LEU A 89 -9.26 -6.05 18.46
CA LEU A 89 -9.12 -6.86 19.68
C LEU A 89 -9.53 -8.32 19.40
N ASP A 90 -9.09 -9.23 20.27
CA ASP A 90 -9.45 -10.65 20.26
C ASP A 90 -10.78 -10.96 20.99
N ASP A 91 -11.30 -10.00 21.76
CA ASP A 91 -12.55 -10.12 22.50
C ASP A 91 -13.64 -9.22 21.93
N GLU A 92 -14.90 -9.65 22.05
CA GLU A 92 -16.06 -8.81 21.73
C GLU A 92 -15.98 -7.44 22.44
N PRO A 93 -16.32 -6.33 21.74
CA PRO A 93 -16.97 -6.27 20.43
C PRO A 93 -16.03 -6.28 19.21
N TYR A 94 -14.79 -6.80 19.32
CA TYR A 94 -13.80 -6.83 18.24
C TYR A 94 -13.57 -5.46 17.56
N PRO A 95 -13.43 -4.35 18.32
CA PRO A 95 -13.29 -3.03 17.71
C PRO A 95 -12.05 -2.98 16.81
N LEU A 96 -12.22 -2.42 15.61
CA LEU A 96 -11.13 -2.09 14.72
C LEU A 96 -10.29 -0.97 15.34
N LEU A 97 -9.01 -1.23 15.59
CA LEU A 97 -8.10 -0.30 16.26
C LEU A 97 -7.27 0.50 15.27
N GLU A 98 -6.70 -0.16 14.27
CA GLU A 98 -5.80 0.46 13.31
C GLU A 98 -5.85 -0.24 11.95
N VAL A 99 -5.47 0.52 10.91
CA VAL A 99 -5.34 0.07 9.53
C VAL A 99 -4.01 0.58 8.98
N GLY A 100 -3.19 -0.36 8.52
CA GLY A 100 -2.02 -0.13 7.69
C GLY A 100 -2.39 -0.31 6.22
N LEU A 101 -2.18 0.73 5.41
CA LEU A 101 -2.51 0.73 3.99
C LEU A 101 -1.36 1.34 3.20
N HIS A 102 -0.69 0.51 2.40
CA HIS A 102 0.42 0.95 1.56
C HIS A 102 0.14 0.60 0.12
N PHE A 103 0.57 1.45 -0.80
CA PHE A 103 0.34 1.17 -2.21
C PHE A 103 1.43 1.74 -3.09
N ILE A 104 1.58 1.12 -4.26
CA ILE A 104 2.48 1.53 -5.32
C ILE A 104 1.75 1.44 -6.65
N HIS A 105 1.87 2.48 -7.47
CA HIS A 105 1.33 2.46 -8.83
C HIS A 105 2.32 1.74 -9.75
N ARG A 106 1.81 0.90 -10.65
CA ARG A 106 2.63 0.19 -11.63
C ARG A 106 3.50 1.13 -12.46
N CYS A 107 2.95 2.27 -12.89
CA CYS A 107 3.69 3.25 -13.68
C CYS A 107 4.91 3.80 -12.92
N ASP A 108 4.77 4.04 -11.61
CA ASP A 108 5.83 4.59 -10.79
C ASP A 108 6.93 3.54 -10.57
N ALA A 109 6.55 2.28 -10.31
CA ALA A 109 7.50 1.17 -10.22
C ALA A 109 8.24 0.93 -11.54
N LYS A 110 7.51 0.96 -12.68
CA LYS A 110 8.06 0.75 -14.02
C LYS A 110 9.14 1.77 -14.36
N ASN A 111 8.96 3.03 -13.98
CA ASN A 111 9.93 4.10 -14.23
C ASN A 111 11.27 3.88 -13.51
N GLU A 112 11.31 3.02 -12.49
CA GLU A 112 12.51 2.70 -11.74
C GLU A 112 13.16 1.37 -12.20
N LEU A 113 12.58 0.63 -13.16
CA LEU A 113 13.11 -0.68 -13.57
C LEU A 113 14.47 -0.62 -14.28
N ASP A 114 14.77 0.48 -14.96
CA ASP A 114 16.08 0.68 -15.61
C ASP A 114 17.20 0.93 -14.59
N ASN A 115 16.83 1.44 -13.41
CA ASN A 115 17.75 1.68 -12.30
C ASN A 115 17.05 1.45 -10.95
N PRO A 116 16.78 0.19 -10.58
CA PRO A 116 16.01 -0.12 -9.37
C PRO A 116 16.79 0.24 -8.09
N GLY A 117 18.10 0.50 -8.22
CA GLY A 117 19.01 0.74 -7.12
C GLY A 117 19.34 -0.54 -6.34
N PRO A 118 20.27 -0.47 -5.38
CA PRO A 118 20.60 -1.59 -4.50
C PRO A 118 19.35 -2.06 -3.76
N HIS A 119 19.11 -3.37 -3.74
CA HIS A 119 17.92 -3.97 -3.11
C HIS A 119 16.61 -3.32 -3.55
N SER A 120 16.50 -2.89 -4.82
CA SER A 120 15.30 -2.24 -5.35
C SER A 120 14.87 -0.97 -4.61
N LEU A 121 15.81 -0.27 -3.96
CA LEU A 121 15.53 0.89 -3.12
C LEU A 121 14.73 1.99 -3.84
N ASN A 122 14.96 2.20 -5.13
CA ASN A 122 14.23 3.22 -5.89
C ASN A 122 12.77 2.82 -6.09
N ILE A 123 12.47 1.54 -6.32
CA ILE A 123 11.10 1.02 -6.36
C ILE A 123 10.44 1.14 -4.98
N LEU A 124 11.15 0.75 -3.91
CA LEU A 124 10.62 0.82 -2.54
C LEU A 124 10.27 2.26 -2.11
N ARG A 125 11.00 3.26 -2.63
CA ARG A 125 10.72 4.69 -2.39
C ARG A 125 9.41 5.18 -3.03
N GLN A 126 8.88 4.46 -4.03
CA GLN A 126 7.61 4.78 -4.67
C GLN A 126 6.40 4.30 -3.86
N ILE A 127 6.61 3.55 -2.77
CA ILE A 127 5.53 3.09 -1.91
C ILE A 127 4.97 4.28 -1.10
N SER A 128 3.67 4.51 -1.23
CA SER A 128 2.92 5.44 -0.40
C SER A 128 2.49 4.77 0.89
N TYR A 129 3.08 5.19 2.02
CA TYR A 129 2.78 4.59 3.33
C TYR A 129 1.69 5.34 4.09
N ARG A 130 0.66 4.64 4.58
CA ARG A 130 -0.42 5.23 5.40
C ARG A 130 -0.75 4.38 6.62
N HIS A 131 -0.91 5.06 7.75
CA HIS A 131 -1.30 4.46 9.01
C HIS A 131 -2.45 5.25 9.64
N MET A 132 -3.56 4.56 9.90
CA MET A 132 -4.77 5.11 10.51
C MET A 132 -5.07 4.40 11.81
N ILE A 133 -5.27 5.15 12.89
CA ILE A 133 -5.80 4.66 14.17
C ILE A 133 -7.24 5.16 14.29
N MET A 134 -8.16 4.27 14.63
CA MET A 134 -9.57 4.60 14.83
C MET A 134 -9.71 5.36 16.15
N GLU A 135 -9.98 6.66 16.09
CA GLU A 135 -10.08 7.54 17.27
C GLU A 135 -11.12 7.02 18.27
N ASP A 136 -12.26 6.56 17.77
CA ASP A 136 -13.38 6.01 18.55
C ASP A 136 -12.94 4.81 19.41
N ASN A 137 -11.98 4.03 18.92
CA ASN A 137 -11.51 2.80 19.54
C ASN A 137 -10.10 2.91 20.14
N ALA A 138 -9.42 4.05 20.01
CA ALA A 138 -8.02 4.20 20.44
C ALA A 138 -7.82 3.91 21.93
N HIS A 139 -8.83 4.21 22.76
CA HIS A 139 -8.82 3.93 24.20
C HIS A 139 -8.75 2.42 24.52
N HIS A 140 -9.15 1.55 23.58
CA HIS A 140 -9.06 0.11 23.72
C HIS A 140 -7.64 -0.44 23.54
N ALA A 141 -6.66 0.36 23.11
CA ALA A 141 -5.26 -0.06 22.99
C ALA A 141 -4.70 -0.64 24.30
N ASN A 142 -5.17 -0.15 25.45
CA ASN A 142 -4.80 -0.67 26.78
C ASN A 142 -5.22 -2.12 27.05
N ARG A 143 -6.08 -2.69 26.18
CA ARG A 143 -6.52 -4.10 26.26
C ARG A 143 -5.65 -5.04 25.42
N LEU A 144 -4.73 -4.51 24.61
CA LEU A 144 -3.76 -5.34 23.90
C LEU A 144 -2.76 -5.96 24.88
N PRO A 145 -2.18 -7.13 24.55
CA PRO A 145 -1.08 -7.71 25.32
C PRO A 145 0.09 -6.73 25.50
N ASP A 146 0.35 -5.91 24.48
CA ASP A 146 1.32 -4.81 24.53
C ASP A 146 0.70 -3.52 23.95
N PRO A 147 0.19 -2.62 24.81
CA PRO A 147 -0.44 -1.38 24.38
C PRO A 147 0.48 -0.44 23.58
N ARG A 148 1.80 -0.55 23.75
CA ARG A 148 2.77 0.34 23.09
C ARG A 148 2.96 0.01 21.62
N GLU A 149 2.56 -1.17 21.17
CA GLU A 149 2.71 -1.57 19.77
C GLU A 149 1.97 -0.64 18.79
N ILE A 150 0.84 -0.07 19.19
CA ILE A 150 0.06 0.86 18.34
C ILE A 150 0.76 2.24 18.25
N GLU A 151 1.52 2.63 19.27
CA GLU A 151 2.21 3.91 19.31
C GLU A 151 3.46 3.93 18.41
N ILE A 152 3.95 2.75 18.06
CA ILE A 152 5.18 2.57 17.27
C ILE A 152 4.79 2.32 15.81
N ASN A 153 5.23 3.23 14.95
CA ASN A 153 5.09 3.10 13.51
C ASN A 153 6.38 3.57 12.83
N HIS A 154 6.99 2.67 12.08
CA HIS A 154 8.24 2.91 11.37
C HIS A 154 7.99 3.43 9.94
N PHE A 155 6.78 3.21 9.40
CA PHE A 155 6.45 3.54 8.02
C PHE A 155 5.35 4.58 7.89
N GLY A 156 5.69 5.76 7.35
CA GLY A 156 4.75 6.84 7.13
C GLY A 156 4.33 7.56 8.41
N ALA A 157 3.23 8.32 8.34
CA ALA A 157 2.72 9.09 9.46
C ALA A 157 1.39 8.53 9.96
N THR A 158 1.29 8.36 11.28
CA THR A 158 0.05 7.97 11.96
C THR A 158 -0.98 9.11 11.93
N ARG A 159 -2.23 8.76 11.66
CA ARG A 159 -3.39 9.66 11.72
C ARG A 159 -4.47 9.03 12.58
N PHE A 160 -5.00 9.80 13.53
CA PHE A 160 -6.22 9.45 14.25
C PHE A 160 -7.40 9.93 13.43
N VAL A 161 -8.33 9.02 13.14
CA VAL A 161 -9.49 9.27 12.27
C VAL A 161 -10.71 8.59 12.86
N SER A 162 -11.90 9.17 12.65
CA SER A 162 -13.15 8.46 12.94
C SER A 162 -13.31 7.25 12.01
N VAL A 163 -14.14 6.29 12.39
CA VAL A 163 -14.47 5.15 11.51
C VAL A 163 -15.07 5.62 10.18
N GLY A 164 -15.88 6.68 10.20
CA GLY A 164 -16.46 7.29 8.99
C GLY A 164 -15.41 7.92 8.08
N ASP A 165 -14.47 8.70 8.63
CA ASP A 165 -13.39 9.30 7.85
C ASP A 165 -12.47 8.22 7.25
N ALA A 166 -12.19 7.16 8.00
CA ALA A 166 -11.41 6.03 7.52
C ALA A 166 -12.09 5.33 6.33
N LYS A 167 -13.40 5.11 6.40
CA LYS A 167 -14.21 4.60 5.28
C LYS A 167 -14.06 5.51 4.06
N ASP A 168 -14.31 6.81 4.21
CA ASP A 168 -14.23 7.77 3.10
C ASP A 168 -12.84 7.79 2.45
N ILE A 169 -11.78 7.71 3.27
CA ILE A 169 -10.40 7.63 2.78
C ILE A 169 -10.17 6.35 1.98
N LEU A 170 -10.61 5.19 2.48
CA LEU A 170 -10.48 3.93 1.77
C LEU A 170 -11.26 3.98 0.45
N GLU A 171 -12.54 4.35 0.48
CA GLU A 171 -13.36 4.46 -0.73
C GLU A 171 -12.75 5.42 -1.75
N GLN A 172 -12.19 6.54 -1.31
CA GLN A 172 -11.49 7.48 -2.19
C GLN A 172 -10.28 6.83 -2.86
N ILE A 173 -9.47 6.07 -2.12
CA ILE A 173 -8.29 5.38 -2.67
C ILE A 173 -8.73 4.33 -3.70
N PHE A 174 -9.68 3.47 -3.35
CA PHE A 174 -10.12 2.37 -4.23
C PHE A 174 -10.96 2.84 -5.44
N ARG A 175 -11.57 4.03 -5.38
CA ARG A 175 -12.29 4.65 -6.51
C ARG A 175 -11.45 5.65 -7.29
N THR A 176 -10.17 5.85 -6.95
CA THR A 176 -9.32 6.82 -7.66
C THR A 176 -9.22 6.41 -9.14
N PRO A 177 -9.62 7.28 -10.09
CA PRO A 177 -9.52 6.97 -11.51
C PRO A 177 -8.06 7.00 -11.99
N PRO A 178 -7.69 6.18 -12.98
CA PRO A 178 -6.37 6.22 -13.59
C PRO A 178 -6.05 7.61 -14.14
N ALA A 179 -4.87 8.11 -13.78
CA ALA A 179 -4.30 9.27 -14.45
C ALA A 179 -3.60 8.86 -15.74
N ILE A 180 -3.89 9.56 -16.83
CA ILE A 180 -3.19 9.45 -18.11
C ILE A 180 -2.45 10.76 -18.36
N TYR A 181 -1.21 10.64 -18.83
CA TYR A 181 -0.45 11.78 -19.30
C TYR A 181 -0.35 11.74 -20.81
N SER A 182 -0.82 12.81 -21.46
CA SER A 182 -0.60 13.00 -22.89
C SER A 182 0.90 13.22 -23.19
N PRO A 183 1.35 13.08 -24.46
CA PRO A 183 2.72 13.43 -24.86
C PRO A 183 3.11 14.88 -24.51
N THR A 184 2.13 15.76 -24.36
CA THR A 184 2.33 17.17 -23.95
C THR A 184 2.45 17.36 -22.43
N GLY A 185 2.40 16.29 -21.65
CA GLY A 185 2.40 16.32 -20.18
C GLY A 185 1.05 16.70 -19.56
N ARG A 186 0.02 17.00 -20.36
CA ARG A 186 -1.32 17.28 -19.82
C ARG A 186 -1.91 16.03 -19.19
N LYS A 187 -2.32 16.15 -17.92
CA LYS A 187 -2.99 15.11 -17.13
C LYS A 187 -4.48 15.04 -17.48
N SER A 188 -4.95 13.86 -17.85
CA SER A 188 -6.36 13.50 -17.95
C SER A 188 -6.66 12.30 -17.06
N TYR A 189 -7.93 11.98 -16.88
CA TYR A 189 -8.38 10.85 -16.09
C TYR A 189 -9.29 9.96 -16.93
N LEU A 190 -9.14 8.65 -16.79
CA LEU A 190 -10.10 7.71 -17.36
C LEU A 190 -11.39 7.74 -16.55
N ALA A 191 -12.53 7.63 -17.24
CA ALA A 191 -13.84 7.51 -16.62
C ALA A 191 -14.13 6.08 -16.12
N CYS A 192 -13.12 5.44 -15.52
CA CYS A 192 -13.21 4.11 -14.94
C CYS A 192 -12.35 4.06 -13.66
N PRO A 193 -12.66 3.17 -12.70
CA PRO A 193 -11.80 2.96 -11.55
C PRO A 193 -10.47 2.30 -11.93
N CYS A 194 -9.44 2.49 -11.11
CA CYS A 194 -8.18 1.76 -11.26
C CYS A 194 -8.37 0.27 -10.92
N PRO A 195 -7.81 -0.67 -11.71
CA PRO A 195 -7.67 -2.05 -11.29
C PRO A 195 -6.68 -2.18 -10.12
N ILE A 196 -6.98 -3.04 -9.16
CA ILE A 196 -6.25 -3.17 -7.90
C ILE A 196 -5.85 -4.61 -7.67
N VAL A 197 -4.58 -4.80 -7.35
CA VAL A 197 -4.05 -6.08 -6.90
C VAL A 197 -3.82 -5.99 -5.39
N MET A 198 -4.47 -6.88 -4.65
CA MET A 198 -4.37 -6.92 -3.19
C MET A 198 -3.27 -7.86 -2.73
N LEU A 199 -2.27 -7.33 -2.02
CA LEU A 199 -1.20 -8.08 -1.40
C LEU A 199 -1.48 -8.28 0.09
N ASN A 200 -1.51 -9.54 0.50
CA ASN A 200 -1.62 -9.95 1.90
C ASN A 200 -0.33 -10.70 2.30
N TYR A 201 -0.07 -10.82 3.60
CA TYR A 201 0.97 -11.74 4.05
C TYR A 201 0.41 -13.13 4.38
N ASP A 202 -0.69 -13.18 5.13
CA ASP A 202 -1.27 -14.40 5.69
C ASP A 202 -2.70 -14.62 5.19
N THR A 203 -3.66 -13.97 5.83
CA THR A 203 -5.08 -14.10 5.57
C THR A 203 -5.55 -12.93 4.71
N PRO A 204 -6.54 -13.12 3.82
CA PRO A 204 -7.14 -12.02 3.10
C PRO A 204 -7.72 -10.97 4.06
N GLN A 205 -7.25 -9.73 3.96
CA GLN A 205 -7.64 -8.66 4.89
C GLN A 205 -8.91 -7.93 4.44
N TRP A 206 -9.19 -7.91 3.13
CA TRP A 206 -10.29 -7.15 2.55
C TRP A 206 -11.68 -7.51 3.09
N PRO A 207 -12.09 -8.81 3.20
CA PRO A 207 -13.45 -9.15 3.64
C PRO A 207 -13.77 -8.65 5.05
N ALA A 208 -12.77 -8.60 5.93
CA ALA A 208 -12.95 -8.08 7.28
C ALA A 208 -13.11 -6.56 7.29
N LEU A 209 -12.36 -5.83 6.46
CA LEU A 209 -12.51 -4.38 6.34
C LEU A 209 -13.81 -3.96 5.65
N GLU A 210 -14.21 -4.69 4.61
CA GLU A 210 -15.49 -4.47 3.93
C GLU A 210 -16.64 -4.54 4.94
N LYS A 211 -16.63 -5.56 5.81
CA LYS A 211 -17.61 -5.70 6.89
C LYS A 211 -17.48 -4.61 7.96
N ALA A 212 -16.25 -4.28 8.38
CA ALA A 212 -16.03 -3.32 9.47
C ALA A 212 -16.42 -1.87 9.11
N PHE A 213 -16.22 -1.47 7.85
CA PHE A 213 -16.53 -0.12 7.37
C PHE A 213 -17.83 -0.04 6.57
N GLU A 214 -18.49 -1.18 6.33
CA GLU A 214 -19.66 -1.28 5.43
C GLU A 214 -19.33 -0.66 4.05
N ILE A 215 -18.15 -1.01 3.51
CA ILE A 215 -17.65 -0.46 2.25
C ILE A 215 -18.62 -0.83 1.13
N ASP A 216 -18.85 0.09 0.21
CA ASP A 216 -19.64 -0.18 -0.99
C ASP A 216 -19.09 -1.44 -1.72
N PRO A 217 -19.90 -2.50 -1.92
CA PRO A 217 -19.48 -3.71 -2.61
C PRO A 217 -19.04 -3.43 -4.05
N PHE A 218 -19.44 -2.30 -4.66
CA PHE A 218 -18.95 -1.92 -5.99
C PHE A 218 -17.42 -1.72 -6.03
N ILE A 219 -16.79 -1.40 -4.90
CA ILE A 219 -15.34 -1.27 -4.80
C ILE A 219 -14.64 -2.62 -4.98
N ALA A 220 -15.24 -3.72 -4.53
CA ALA A 220 -14.66 -5.05 -4.67
C ALA A 220 -14.47 -5.46 -6.15
N TYR A 221 -15.27 -4.91 -7.08
CA TYR A 221 -15.08 -5.15 -8.52
C TYR A 221 -13.79 -4.56 -9.08
N ASN A 222 -13.17 -3.61 -8.38
CA ASN A 222 -11.88 -3.04 -8.78
C ASN A 222 -10.72 -3.95 -8.36
N ILE A 223 -10.94 -4.88 -7.43
CA ILE A 223 -9.94 -5.84 -6.98
C ILE A 223 -9.87 -6.98 -8.01
N VAL A 224 -8.89 -6.88 -8.91
CA VAL A 224 -8.76 -7.80 -10.06
C VAL A 224 -7.94 -9.05 -9.74
N ALA A 225 -7.13 -9.00 -8.69
CA ALA A 225 -6.39 -10.16 -8.18
C ALA A 225 -6.07 -9.99 -6.69
N THR A 226 -5.88 -11.11 -6.00
CA THR A 226 -5.36 -11.16 -4.64
C THR A 226 -4.14 -12.08 -4.62
N ILE A 227 -3.02 -11.55 -4.14
CA ILE A 227 -1.75 -12.25 -3.98
C ILE A 227 -1.31 -12.24 -2.52
N ASN A 228 -0.34 -13.08 -2.21
CA ASN A 228 0.10 -13.39 -0.87
C ASN A 228 1.64 -13.52 -0.83
N THR A 229 2.30 -12.68 -0.03
CA THR A 229 3.76 -12.67 0.12
C THR A 229 4.32 -14.03 0.53
N LYS A 230 3.64 -14.74 1.43
CA LYS A 230 4.03 -16.08 1.88
C LYS A 230 3.90 -17.12 0.78
N CYS A 231 2.84 -17.05 -0.04
CA CYS A 231 2.70 -17.91 -1.22
C CYS A 231 3.82 -17.64 -2.23
N ILE A 232 4.12 -16.37 -2.51
CA ILE A 232 5.22 -15.97 -3.40
C ILE A 232 6.55 -16.56 -2.90
N ALA A 233 6.83 -16.47 -1.59
CA ALA A 233 8.04 -17.04 -0.99
C ALA A 233 8.17 -18.56 -1.19
N CYS A 234 7.04 -19.27 -1.30
CA CYS A 234 6.97 -20.71 -1.52
C CYS A 234 6.88 -21.13 -3.00
N GLU A 235 6.74 -20.19 -3.94
CA GLU A 235 6.68 -20.53 -5.37
C GLU A 235 8.00 -21.15 -5.87
N PRO A 236 7.95 -22.01 -6.91
CA PRO A 236 9.14 -22.66 -7.46
C PRO A 236 10.25 -21.66 -7.82
N GLY A 237 11.49 -21.98 -7.40
CA GLY A 237 12.65 -21.11 -7.63
C GLY A 237 12.99 -20.21 -6.44
N ASN A 238 12.10 -20.09 -5.44
CA ASN A 238 12.41 -19.42 -4.19
C ASN A 238 12.94 -20.42 -3.14
N PRO A 239 13.97 -20.06 -2.35
CA PRO A 239 14.56 -20.96 -1.34
C PRO A 239 13.68 -21.13 -0.09
N TRP A 240 12.54 -20.44 0.02
CA TRP A 240 11.71 -20.38 1.24
C TRP A 240 10.44 -21.22 1.13
N SER A 241 10.60 -22.51 0.84
CA SER A 241 9.50 -23.45 0.56
C SER A 241 8.68 -23.92 1.77
N SER A 242 8.72 -23.21 2.91
CA SER A 242 7.94 -23.61 4.09
C SER A 242 6.65 -22.80 4.23
N ASP A 243 5.54 -23.52 4.23
CA ASP A 243 4.21 -23.06 4.63
C ASP A 243 4.13 -22.54 6.08
N THR A 244 5.18 -22.65 6.88
CA THR A 244 5.25 -22.13 8.25
C THR A 244 6.10 -20.87 8.40
N ILE A 245 6.67 -20.33 7.31
CA ILE A 245 7.46 -19.11 7.40
C ILE A 245 6.57 -17.96 7.91
N THR A 246 7.07 -17.28 8.95
CA THR A 246 6.46 -16.08 9.53
C THR A 246 7.02 -14.84 8.85
N LEU A 247 6.31 -13.71 8.93
CA LEU A 247 6.75 -12.47 8.31
C LEU A 247 8.13 -12.08 8.86
N SER A 248 8.28 -12.11 10.19
CA SER A 248 9.55 -11.88 10.88
C SER A 248 10.70 -12.72 10.34
N LYS A 249 10.49 -14.03 10.15
CA LYS A 249 11.51 -14.95 9.66
C LYS A 249 11.85 -14.65 8.21
N LEU A 250 10.85 -14.41 7.36
CA LEU A 250 11.06 -14.06 5.96
C LEU A 250 11.87 -12.76 5.83
N THR A 251 11.47 -11.71 6.54
CA THR A 251 12.16 -10.42 6.55
C THR A 251 13.64 -10.57 6.98
N GLN A 252 13.90 -11.39 8.02
CA GLN A 252 15.25 -11.68 8.48
C GLN A 252 16.09 -12.49 7.47
N GLU A 253 15.49 -13.45 6.77
CA GLU A 253 16.16 -14.20 5.70
C GLU A 253 16.52 -13.31 4.50
N LEU A 254 15.69 -12.30 4.23
CA LEU A 254 15.96 -11.22 3.28
C LEU A 254 16.99 -10.19 3.79
N LYS A 255 17.56 -10.41 4.99
CA LYS A 255 18.55 -9.55 5.64
C LYS A 255 18.05 -8.13 5.89
N ILE A 256 16.75 -8.01 6.15
CA ILE A 256 16.07 -6.77 6.54
C ILE A 256 15.84 -6.81 8.05
N GLU A 257 16.04 -5.67 8.71
CA GLU A 257 15.77 -5.54 10.13
C GLU A 257 14.25 -5.56 10.41
N TYR A 258 13.85 -6.42 11.35
CA TYR A 258 12.46 -6.60 11.74
C TYR A 258 12.32 -6.34 13.25
N PRO A 259 11.75 -5.21 13.67
CA PRO A 259 11.60 -4.87 15.09
C PRO A 259 10.61 -5.81 15.78
N ALA A 260 10.81 -6.03 17.08
CA ALA A 260 9.96 -6.94 17.85
C ALA A 260 8.51 -6.43 18.00
N GLN A 261 8.35 -5.11 18.21
CA GLN A 261 7.05 -4.44 18.31
C GLN A 261 6.70 -3.80 16.97
N GLN A 262 5.45 -3.98 16.53
CA GLN A 262 5.00 -3.56 15.22
C GLN A 262 3.54 -3.15 15.25
N SER A 263 3.20 -2.05 14.57
CA SER A 263 1.82 -1.73 14.20
C SER A 263 1.35 -2.58 13.01
N ALA A 264 0.05 -2.54 12.71
CA ALA A 264 -0.52 -3.09 11.48
C ALA A 264 0.10 -2.42 10.24
N SER A 265 0.40 -1.12 10.32
CA SER A 265 1.15 -0.41 9.29
C SER A 265 2.52 -1.02 9.04
N ASP A 266 3.29 -1.29 10.09
CA ASP A 266 4.61 -1.92 9.93
C ASP A 266 4.50 -3.32 9.30
N GLN A 267 3.53 -4.13 9.74
CA GLN A 267 3.31 -5.46 9.16
C GLN A 267 2.95 -5.41 7.67
N ALA A 268 2.06 -4.49 7.26
CA ALA A 268 1.72 -4.30 5.86
C ALA A 268 2.94 -3.82 5.05
N ALA A 269 3.79 -2.96 5.64
CA ALA A 269 4.98 -2.42 4.99
C ALA A 269 6.02 -3.52 4.77
N TYR A 270 6.32 -4.32 5.80
CA TYR A 270 7.22 -5.47 5.66
C TYR A 270 6.68 -6.49 4.68
N ALA A 271 5.36 -6.75 4.64
CA ALA A 271 4.77 -7.66 3.68
C ALA A 271 5.01 -7.25 2.22
N ILE A 272 4.87 -5.95 1.89
CA ILE A 272 5.13 -5.44 0.54
C ILE A 272 6.62 -5.36 0.22
N ILE A 273 7.44 -4.96 1.19
CA ILE A 273 8.91 -4.91 1.03
C ILE A 273 9.44 -6.33 0.75
N ASP A 274 9.05 -7.31 1.55
CA ASP A 274 9.48 -8.71 1.39
C ASP A 274 9.03 -9.26 0.03
N ALA A 275 7.77 -9.00 -0.37
CA ALA A 275 7.26 -9.43 -1.66
C ALA A 275 8.08 -8.84 -2.83
N ILE A 276 8.39 -7.54 -2.77
CA ILE A 276 9.22 -6.87 -3.78
C ILE A 276 10.62 -7.47 -3.81
N GLN A 277 11.24 -7.70 -2.65
CA GLN A 277 12.57 -8.31 -2.60
C GLN A 277 12.56 -9.73 -3.16
N LEU A 278 11.55 -10.55 -2.86
CA LEU A 278 11.43 -11.90 -3.42
C LEU A 278 11.45 -11.87 -4.95
N VAL A 279 10.70 -10.96 -5.57
CA VAL A 279 10.57 -10.87 -7.03
C VAL A 279 11.77 -10.18 -7.68
N MET A 280 12.35 -9.18 -7.03
CA MET A 280 13.42 -8.37 -7.62
C MET A 280 14.82 -8.93 -7.35
N ARG A 281 15.00 -9.74 -6.30
CA ARG A 281 16.32 -10.26 -5.92
C ARG A 281 17.04 -11.03 -7.04
N PRO A 282 16.37 -11.88 -7.84
CA PRO A 282 17.01 -12.54 -8.98
C PRO A 282 17.38 -11.57 -10.12
N LYS A 283 16.83 -10.35 -10.12
CA LYS A 283 16.93 -9.37 -11.20
C LYS A 283 17.90 -8.22 -10.90
N VAL A 284 18.29 -8.06 -9.63
CA VAL A 284 19.20 -7.01 -9.16
C VAL A 284 20.46 -7.68 -8.62
N PRO A 285 21.63 -7.62 -9.30
CA PRO A 285 22.84 -8.32 -8.88
C PRO A 285 23.29 -8.02 -7.44
N LEU A 286 23.09 -6.78 -6.96
CA LEU A 286 23.43 -6.36 -5.59
C LEU A 286 22.41 -6.83 -4.53
N ALA A 287 21.27 -7.38 -4.92
CA ALA A 287 20.25 -7.82 -3.97
C ALA A 287 20.62 -9.12 -3.22
N ILE A 288 21.77 -9.73 -3.54
CA ILE A 288 22.30 -10.90 -2.81
C ILE A 288 22.87 -10.48 -1.46
N GLU A 289 23.44 -9.27 -1.37
CA GLU A 289 24.07 -8.74 -0.15
C GLU A 289 23.03 -8.31 0.90
N SER A 290 23.48 -7.93 2.11
CA SER A 290 22.59 -7.36 3.11
C SER A 290 22.33 -5.89 2.79
N ILE A 291 21.09 -5.39 2.97
CA ILE A 291 20.76 -3.96 2.84
C ILE A 291 21.69 -3.06 3.67
N ARG A 292 22.26 -3.59 4.77
CA ARG A 292 23.22 -2.86 5.62
C ARG A 292 24.58 -2.59 4.97
N SER A 293 25.06 -3.41 4.02
CA SER A 293 26.39 -3.18 3.41
C SER A 293 26.43 -1.88 2.59
N VAL A 294 25.30 -1.50 2.00
CA VAL A 294 25.19 -0.33 1.10
C VAL A 294 25.29 1.01 1.85
N TYR A 295 24.88 1.08 3.12
CA TYR A 295 24.96 2.32 3.92
C TYR A 295 26.38 2.64 4.39
N VAL A 296 27.27 1.65 4.48
CA VAL A 296 28.63 1.87 4.99
C VAL A 296 29.55 2.44 3.89
N GLU A 297 29.38 2.02 2.63
CA GLU A 297 30.23 2.49 1.53
C GLU A 297 29.89 3.91 1.04
N SER A 298 28.62 4.32 1.13
CA SER A 298 28.20 5.67 0.71
C SER A 298 28.69 6.78 1.65
N ILE A 299 29.03 6.46 2.90
CA ILE A 299 29.65 7.40 3.84
C ILE A 299 31.18 7.44 3.64
N ALA A 300 31.80 6.32 3.25
CA ALA A 300 33.25 6.23 3.07
C ALA A 300 33.76 6.89 1.77
N THR A 301 32.89 7.16 0.80
CA THR A 301 33.25 7.75 -0.51
C THR A 301 32.91 9.24 -0.64
N ALA A 302 32.33 9.84 0.40
CA ALA A 302 31.99 11.27 0.45
C ALA A 302 32.97 12.10 1.31
N GLY A 303 34.15 11.56 1.63
CA GLY A 303 35.20 12.21 2.42
C GLY A 303 36.48 12.45 1.62
#